data_AF-A0A2V8DQ27-F1
#
_entry.id   AF-A0A2V8DQ27-F1
#
_cell.length_a   1.000
_cell.length_b   1.000
_cell.length_c   1.000
_cell.angle_alpha   90.00
_cell.angle_beta   90.00
_cell.angle_gamma   90.00
#
_symmetry.space_group_name_H-M   'P 1'
#
loop_
_entity.id
_entity.type
_entity.pdbx_description
1 polymer ?
#
loop_
_entity_poly.entity_id
_entity_poly.type
_entity_poly.pdbx_seq_one_letter_code
_entity_poly.pdbx_strand_id
1 'polypeptide(L)' 'MEFEGLVRRIRAEFEEMPGLQLTLRQAARLWGMDPASCRAVVDALVGASFLRWTSMGTIARVD' A
#
# COMPACT_ATOMS: atom_id res chain seq x y z
N MET A 1 2.22 -10.70 -14.93
CA MET A 1 2.19 -9.37 -15.60
C MET A 1 1.25 -8.37 -14.91
N GLU A 2 0.22 -8.80 -14.16
CA GLU A 2 -0.72 -7.86 -13.48
C GLU A 2 -0.22 -7.29 -12.14
N PHE A 3 0.60 -8.04 -11.40
CA PHE A 3 1.08 -7.64 -10.06
C PHE A 3 2.07 -6.47 -10.09
N GLU A 4 3.01 -6.45 -11.03
CA GLU A 4 4.02 -5.37 -11.13
C GLU A 4 3.38 -4.03 -11.53
N GLY A 5 2.38 -4.04 -12.41
CA GLY A 5 1.64 -2.83 -12.80
C GLY A 5 0.85 -2.23 -11.64
N LEU A 6 0.26 -3.10 -10.82
CA LEU A 6 -0.44 -2.71 -9.59
C LEU A 6 0.52 -2.08 -8.58
N VAL A 7 1.65 -2.73 -8.31
CA VAL A 7 2.68 -2.19 -7.40
C VAL A 7 3.17 -0.82 -7.86
N ARG A 8 3.37 -0.62 -9.18
CA ARG A 8 3.76 0.68 -9.74
C ARG A 8 2.70 1.76 -9.53
N ARG A 9 1.41 1.45 -9.75
CA ARG A 9 0.31 2.39 -9.49
C ARG A 9 0.24 2.80 -8.02
N ILE A 10 0.29 1.81 -7.12
CA ILE A 10 0.24 2.05 -5.68
C ILE A 10 1.43 2.92 -5.25
N ARG A 11 2.63 2.62 -5.73
CA ARG A 11 3.82 3.45 -5.46
C ARG A 11 3.61 4.89 -5.92
N ALA A 12 3.12 5.10 -7.15
CA ALA A 12 2.84 6.44 -7.67
C ALA A 12 1.84 7.21 -6.78
N GLU A 13 0.77 6.57 -6.30
CA GLU A 13 -0.19 7.21 -5.38
C GLU A 13 0.48 7.72 -4.09
N PHE A 14 1.35 6.92 -3.48
CA PHE A 14 2.09 7.32 -2.28
C PHE A 14 3.19 8.37 -2.57
N GLU A 15 3.71 8.44 -3.79
CA GLU A 15 4.67 9.48 -4.20
C GLU A 15 3.98 10.81 -4.49
N GLU A 16 2.80 10.80 -5.11
CA GLU A 16 2.01 12.01 -5.35
C GLU A 16 1.45 12.62 -4.06
N MET A 17 1.26 11.81 -3.02
CA MET A 17 0.73 12.25 -1.73
C MET A 17 1.59 11.75 -0.55
N PRO A 18 2.67 12.49 -0.17
CA PRO A 18 3.60 12.06 0.88
C PRO A 18 2.99 11.96 2.28
N GLY A 19 1.78 12.50 2.50
CA GLY A 19 1.02 12.37 3.75
C GLY A 19 -0.03 11.25 3.76
N LEU A 20 -0.12 10.46 2.68
CA LEU A 20 -1.18 9.46 2.53
C LEU A 20 -1.00 8.32 3.54
N GLN A 21 -2.05 8.09 4.31
CA GLN A 21 -2.13 7.00 5.28
C GLN A 21 -3.45 6.26 5.09
N LEU A 22 -3.40 4.95 4.94
CA LEU A 22 -4.58 4.12 4.69
C LEU A 22 -4.61 2.94 5.66
N THR A 23 -5.78 2.54 6.12
CA THR A 23 -5.94 1.20 6.71
C THR A 23 -5.93 0.15 5.60
N LEU A 24 -5.66 -1.11 5.94
CA LEU A 24 -5.78 -2.24 5.00
C LEU A 24 -7.15 -2.30 4.31
N ARG A 25 -8.23 -1.97 5.04
CA ARG A 25 -9.58 -1.94 4.49
C ARG A 25 -9.78 -0.81 3.49
N GLN A 26 -9.25 0.38 3.80
CA GLN A 26 -9.31 1.52 2.87
C GLN A 26 -8.49 1.24 1.61
N ALA A 27 -7.29 0.69 1.76
CA ALA A 27 -6.43 0.29 0.65
C ALA A 27 -7.10 -0.75 -0.26
N ALA A 28 -7.69 -1.82 0.33
CA ALA A 28 -8.41 -2.83 -0.42
C ALA A 28 -9.59 -2.25 -1.22
N ARG A 29 -10.34 -1.32 -0.60
CA ARG A 29 -11.46 -0.61 -1.24
C ARG A 29 -10.99 0.31 -2.37
N LEU A 30 -9.90 1.05 -2.14
CA LEU A 30 -9.32 2.00 -3.09
C LEU A 30 -8.75 1.29 -4.32
N TRP A 31 -8.03 0.19 -4.11
CA TRP A 31 -7.41 -0.59 -5.17
C TRP A 31 -8.34 -1.65 -5.78
N GLY A 32 -9.58 -1.76 -5.28
CA GLY A 32 -10.59 -2.67 -5.81
C GLY A 32 -10.22 -4.14 -5.69
N MET A 33 -9.56 -4.54 -4.61
CA MET A 33 -9.04 -5.90 -4.41
C MET A 33 -9.53 -6.54 -3.11
N ASP A 34 -9.51 -7.87 -3.09
CA ASP A 34 -9.81 -8.63 -1.88
C ASP A 34 -8.77 -8.33 -0.76
N PRO A 35 -9.18 -8.26 0.52
CA PRO A 35 -8.29 -8.03 1.65
C PRO A 35 -7.07 -8.95 1.71
N ALA A 36 -7.16 -10.21 1.26
CA ALA A 36 -6.02 -11.12 1.25
C ALA A 36 -4.94 -10.67 0.24
N SER A 37 -5.36 -10.32 -0.98
CA SER A 37 -4.47 -9.79 -2.02
C SER A 37 -3.88 -8.44 -1.62
N CYS A 38 -4.71 -7.56 -1.03
CA CYS A 38 -4.25 -6.28 -0.49
C CYS A 38 -3.16 -6.48 0.56
N ARG A 39 -3.34 -7.44 1.46
CA ARG A 39 -2.35 -7.76 2.49
C ARG A 39 -1.03 -8.22 1.86
N ALA A 40 -1.07 -9.11 0.88
CA ALA A 40 0.14 -9.60 0.21
C ALA A 40 0.93 -8.47 -0.47
N VAL A 41 0.25 -7.54 -1.14
CA VAL A 41 0.88 -6.37 -1.79
C VAL A 41 1.51 -5.45 -0.75
N VAL A 42 0.77 -5.14 0.33
CA VAL A 42 1.27 -4.32 1.43
C VAL A 42 2.49 -4.96 2.07
N ASP A 43 2.45 -6.26 2.35
CA ASP A 43 3.54 -6.99 2.98
C ASP A 43 4.81 -6.97 2.10
N ALA A 44 4.65 -7.17 0.79
CA ALA A 44 5.75 -7.05 -0.17
C ALA A 44 6.36 -5.63 -0.20
N LEU A 45 5.52 -4.59 -0.14
CA LEU A 45 5.98 -3.19 -0.13
C LEU A 45 6.64 -2.80 1.21
N VAL A 46 6.18 -3.38 2.32
CA VAL A 46 6.81 -3.23 3.64
C VAL A 46 8.15 -3.95 3.69
N GLY A 47 8.21 -5.19 3.20
CA GLY A 47 9.47 -5.95 3.07
C GLY A 47 10.49 -5.25 2.18
N ALA A 48 10.02 -4.51 1.16
CA ALA A 48 10.85 -3.66 0.31
C ALA A 48 11.20 -2.29 0.92
N SER A 49 10.85 -2.04 2.20
CA SER A 49 11.07 -0.76 2.91
C SER A 49 10.47 0.48 2.20
N PHE A 50 9.42 0.29 1.40
CA PHE A 50 8.71 1.40 0.75
C PHE A 50 7.51 1.87 1.59
N LEU A 51 6.78 0.93 2.19
CA LEU A 51 5.72 1.21 3.15
C LEU A 51 6.14 0.82 4.56
N ARG A 52 5.50 1.43 5.55
CA ARG A 52 5.57 1.04 6.95
C ARG A 52 4.19 1.04 7.58
N TRP A 53 4.05 0.23 8.62
CA TRP A 53 2.93 0.33 9.54
C TRP A 53 3.16 1.48 10.51
N THR A 54 2.11 2.27 10.75
CA THR A 54 2.09 3.30 11.78
C THR A 54 1.51 2.74 13.08
N SER A 55 1.74 3.43 14.20
CA SER A 55 1.15 3.08 15.49
C SER A 55 -0.38 3.16 15.51
N MET A 56 -1.00 3.81 14.51
CA MET A 56 -2.45 3.91 14.35
C MET A 56 -3.04 2.74 13.55
N GLY A 57 -2.22 1.76 13.12
CA GLY A 57 -2.68 0.65 12.30
C GLY A 57 -2.96 1.03 10.84
N THR A 58 -2.39 2.14 10.37
CA THR A 58 -2.39 2.53 8.97
C THR A 58 -1.07 2.17 8.30
N ILE A 59 -1.06 2.07 6.98
CA ILE A 59 0.12 1.99 6.14
C ILE A 59 0.43 3.38 5.60
N ALA A 60 1.71 3.74 5.60
CA ALA A 60 2.23 5.00 5.10
C ALA A 60 3.55 4.75 4.37
N ARG A 61 3.99 5.67 3.51
CA ARG A 61 5.32 5.63 2.93
C ARG A 61 6.39 5.71 4.02
N VAL A 62 7.51 5.03 3.84
CA VAL A 62 8.74 5.29 4.59
C VAL A 62 9.26 6.65 4.14
N ASP A 63 9.54 7.54 5.10
CA ASP A 63 10.17 8.84 4.84
C ASP A 63 11.68 8.66 4.62
#